data_AF-A0A368VFY0-F1
#
_entry.id   AF-A0A368VFY0-F1
#
_cell.length_a   1.000
_cell.length_b   1.000
_cell.length_c   1.000
_cell.angle_alpha   90.00
_cell.angle_beta   90.00
_cell.angle_gamma   90.00
#
_symmetry.space_group_name_H-M   'P 1'
#
loop_
_entity.id
_entity.type
_entity.pdbx_description
1 polymer ?
#
loop_
_entity_poly.entity_id
_entity_poly.type
_entity_poly.pdbx_seq_one_letter_code
_entity_poly.pdbx_strand_id
1 'polypeptide(L)' 'MKKYNIMRPLLLIVMALLVKSLVTNFCMVFGMEQGPAENIGFISMLITAIVFYSRIARKRRK' A
#
# COMPACT_ATOMS: atom_id res chain seq x y z
N MET A 1 18.07 17.14 19.42
CA MET A 1 18.14 16.16 18.31
C MET A 1 16.72 15.77 17.89
N LYS A 2 16.26 16.23 16.72
CA LYS A 2 14.90 15.97 16.21
C LYS A 2 14.76 14.47 15.89
N LYS A 3 13.96 13.74 16.67
CA LYS A 3 13.61 12.33 16.43
C LYS A 3 13.02 12.19 15.02
N TYR A 4 13.78 11.63 14.09
CA TYR A 4 13.28 11.25 12.77
C TYR A 4 12.18 10.22 12.97
N ASN A 5 10.93 10.60 12.70
CA ASN A 5 9.77 9.75 12.93
C ASN A 5 9.63 8.75 11.77
N ILE A 6 10.59 7.83 11.65
CA ILE A 6 10.68 6.78 10.61
C ILE A 6 9.48 5.82 10.70
N MET A 7 8.80 5.77 11.85
CA MET A 7 7.52 5.07 12.04
C MET A 7 6.49 5.37 10.93
N ARG A 8 6.38 6.61 10.44
CA ARG A 8 5.40 6.99 9.42
C ARG A 8 5.67 6.39 8.03
N PRO A 9 6.89 6.54 7.46
CA PRO A 9 7.23 5.89 6.20
C PRO A 9 7.27 4.36 6.32
N LEU A 10 7.67 3.80 7.47
CA LEU A 10 7.62 2.36 7.68
C LEU A 10 6.19 1.80 7.60
N LEU A 11 5.23 2.45 8.26
CA LEU A 11 3.81 2.05 8.24
C LEU A 11 3.22 2.13 6.83
N LEU A 12 3.74 3.04 6.00
CA LEU A 12 3.36 3.20 4.59
C LEU A 12 3.78 1.98 3.76
N ILE A 13 5.03 1.54 3.92
CA ILE A 13 5.57 0.37 3.22
C ILE A 13 4.84 -0.90 3.67
N VAL A 14 4.63 -1.06 4.98
CA VAL A 14 3.90 -2.21 5.54
C VAL A 14 2.48 -2.29 4.99
N MET A 15 1.75 -1.17 4.95
CA MET A 15 0.40 -1.14 4.38
C MET A 15 0.38 -1.43 2.88
N ALA A 16 1.34 -0.90 2.12
CA ALA A 16 1.44 -1.16 0.68
C ALA A 16 1.65 -2.66 0.39
N LEU A 17 2.53 -3.33 1.14
CA LEU A 17 2.76 -4.77 1.01
C LEU A 17 1.55 -5.59 1.44
N LEU A 18 0.88 -5.19 2.54
CA LEU A 18 -0.35 -5.83 3.00
C LEU A 18 -1.45 -5.76 1.94
N VAL A 19 -1.68 -4.59 1.34
CA VAL A 19 -2.69 -4.41 0.31
C VAL A 19 -2.35 -5.24 -0.94
N LYS A 20 -1.09 -5.29 -1.39
CA LYS A 20 -0.68 -6.16 -2.50
C LYS A 20 -1.05 -7.61 -2.21
N SER A 21 -0.65 -8.13 -1.06
CA SER A 21 -0.89 -9.53 -0.68
C SER A 21 -2.38 -9.83 -0.53
N LEU A 22 -3.14 -8.91 0.05
CA LEU A 22 -4.59 -9.03 0.20
C LEU A 22 -5.29 -9.07 -1.16
N VAL A 23 -4.99 -8.10 -2.04
CA VAL A 23 -5.64 -7.96 -3.34
C VAL A 23 -5.28 -9.13 -4.27
N THR A 24 -4.02 -9.56 -4.28
CA THR A 24 -3.60 -10.75 -5.04
C THR A 24 -4.32 -12.01 -4.57
N ASN A 25 -4.39 -12.24 -3.25
CA ASN A 25 -5.13 -13.39 -2.71
C ASN A 25 -6.62 -13.31 -3.01
N PHE A 26 -7.25 -12.14 -2.92
CA PHE A 26 -8.64 -11.95 -3.32
C PHE A 26 -8.83 -12.29 -4.80
N CYS A 27 -8.02 -11.73 -5.69
CA CYS A 27 -8.10 -12.01 -7.13
C CYS A 27 -7.92 -13.52 -7.42
N MET A 28 -7.00 -14.20 -6.74
CA MET A 28 -6.84 -15.66 -6.88
C MET A 28 -8.08 -16.43 -6.38
N VAL A 29 -8.66 -16.04 -5.24
CA VAL A 29 -9.89 -16.67 -4.71
C VAL A 29 -11.10 -16.42 -5.62
N PHE A 30 -11.15 -15.28 -6.31
CA PHE A 30 -12.15 -14.98 -7.34
C PHE A 30 -11.94 -15.76 -8.65
N GLY A 31 -10.92 -16.62 -8.75
CA GLY A 31 -10.66 -17.45 -9.91
C GLY A 31 -9.86 -16.76 -11.01
N MET A 32 -9.22 -15.62 -10.72
CA MET A 32 -8.29 -15.00 -11.69
C MET A 32 -6.96 -15.74 -11.74
N GLU A 33 -6.41 -15.87 -12.96
CA GLU A 33 -5.05 -16.35 -13.14
C GLU A 33 -4.01 -15.45 -12.44
N GLN A 34 -2.88 -16.06 -12.06
CA GLN A 34 -1.81 -15.39 -11.32
C GLN A 34 -1.27 -14.14 -12.02
N GLY A 35 -1.10 -14.18 -13.35
CA GLY A 35 -0.59 -13.05 -14.13
C GLY A 35 -1.41 -11.77 -13.97
N PRO A 36 -2.71 -11.76 -14.33
CA PRO A 36 -3.55 -10.58 -14.16
C PRO A 36 -3.80 -10.21 -12.69
N ALA A 37 -3.87 -11.18 -11.77
CA ALA A 37 -3.99 -10.91 -10.34
C ALA A 37 -2.78 -10.11 -9.79
N GLU A 38 -1.58 -10.44 -10.24
CA GLU A 38 -0.36 -9.77 -9.79
C GLU A 38 -0.25 -8.32 -10.29
N ASN A 39 -0.68 -8.07 -11.53
CA ASN A 39 -0.78 -6.72 -12.09
C ASN A 39 -1.76 -5.84 -11.30
N ILE A 40 -2.94 -6.38 -10.96
CA ILE A 40 -3.94 -5.67 -10.14
C ILE A 40 -3.39 -5.42 -8.73
N GLY A 41 -2.73 -6.41 -8.14
CA GLY A 41 -2.03 -6.28 -6.87
C GLY A 41 -0.99 -5.15 -6.89
N PHE A 42 -0.19 -5.05 -7.96
CA PHE A 42 0.82 -4.00 -8.11
C PHE A 42 0.20 -2.61 -8.28
N ILE A 43 -0.86 -2.47 -9.08
CA ILE A 43 -1.61 -1.22 -9.23
C ILE A 43 -2.21 -0.79 -7.88
N SER A 44 -2.79 -1.73 -7.14
CA SER A 44 -3.35 -1.46 -5.81
C SER A 44 -2.29 -0.98 -4.81
N MET A 45 -1.07 -1.53 -4.89
CA MET A 45 0.08 -1.13 -4.06
C MET A 45 0.49 0.33 -4.36
N LEU A 46 0.58 0.70 -5.63
CA LEU A 46 0.87 2.07 -6.08
C LEU A 46 -0.18 3.07 -5.60
N ILE A 47 -1.46 2.75 -5.80
CA ILE A 47 -2.58 3.60 -5.34
C ILE A 47 -2.52 3.77 -3.82
N THR A 48 -2.32 2.67 -3.10
CA THR A 48 -2.19 2.69 -1.64
C THR A 48 -1.05 3.60 -1.21
N ALA A 49 0.14 3.46 -1.80
CA ALA A 49 1.29 4.29 -1.47
C ALA A 49 1.00 5.79 -1.65
N ILE A 50 0.38 6.17 -2.78
CA ILE A 50 0.03 7.56 -3.09
C ILE A 50 -1.02 8.10 -2.11
N VAL A 51 -2.09 7.34 -1.86
CA VAL A 51 -3.18 7.74 -0.96
C VAL A 51 -2.67 7.89 0.47
N PHE A 52 -1.87 6.94 0.95
CA PHE A 52 -1.33 6.94 2.30
C PHE A 52 -0.30 8.06 2.50
N TYR A 53 0.57 8.29 1.51
CA TYR A 53 1.48 9.44 1.52
C TYR A 53 0.71 10.77 1.57
N SER A 54 -0.32 10.91 0.72
CA SER A 54 -1.16 12.10 0.70
C SER A 54 -1.91 12.31 2.01
N ARG A 55 -2.40 11.24 2.64
CA ARG A 55 -3.03 11.26 3.98
C ARG A 55 -2.04 11.72 5.05
N ILE A 56 -0.81 11.17 5.06
CA ILE A 56 0.25 11.56 5.99
C ILE A 56 0.67 13.02 5.78
N ALA A 57 0.78 13.47 4.54
CA ALA A 57 1.12 14.84 4.19
C ALA A 57 0.05 15.83 4.64
N ARG A 58 -1.24 15.53 4.42
CA ARG A 58 -2.37 16.34 4.92
C ARG A 58 -2.39 16.43 6.45
N LYS A 59 -2.14 15.33 7.15
CA LYS A 59 -2.10 15.29 8.63
C LYS A 59 -0.92 16.07 9.24
N ARG A 60 0.09 16.46 8.44
CA ARG A 60 1.18 17.35 8.90
C ARG A 60 0.89 18.83 8.70
N ARG A 61 -0.10 19.20 7.87
CA ARG A 61 -0.46 20.60 7.58
C ARG A 61 -1.53 21.17 8.53
N LYS A 62 -2.09 20.35 9.40
CA LYS A 62 -2.93 20.74 10.55
C LYS A 62 -2.10 20.62 11.80
#